data_AF-A0A923U223-F1
#
_entry.id   AF-A0A923U223-F1
#
_cell.length_a   1.000
_cell.length_b   1.000
_cell.length_c   1.000
_cell.angle_alpha   90.00
_cell.angle_beta   90.00
_cell.angle_gamma   90.00
#
_symmetry.space_group_name_H-M   'P 1'
#
loop_
_entity.id
_entity.type
_entity.pdbx_description
1 polymer ?
#
loop_
_entity_poly.entity_id
_entity_poly.type
_entity_poly.pdbx_seq_one_letter_code
_entity_poly.pdbx_strand_id
1 'polypeptide(L)'
;MKTQGSVLERCISTFLLLFVFSEFTGEALAHPIVHYWENRGHEQAGLFLEPRVSYLNTSSNFDFNSEKRPLLNSASVSQYYLDLNTAYGFTDDFFVFARASAISINVTNPLQRDLSASGFGDQLFGANYRLLPLRSGLGLRLQFDALIPAYKNANALTSGDAYLGDESVDLTTGAFVEAPLSFIAPDMSTEVGAAYLYRSKAYSAAVPFSIFIKSNASRAGFFYSLGVRGQISLKTDSTATSPFGLAQAVQESNRAAAGSALIDGINASWWVAQGNLAYRNASGVSYILTGAIPLMATNTPGGLQLSLGIRFNLSRSPLAAGDAYERNRRSSEKRKLSLPKGFASYDREAKVSSVNDQLYLVKIDQGSNDTIETGQTFDIFSESDLIARARVISVKDNEAALNVIEYYQDHWIETGFTARRLVQ
;
A
#
# COMPACT_ATOMS: atom_id res chain seq x y z
N MET A 1 -10.94 -16.23 29.83
CA MET A 1 -10.46 -15.39 28.72
C MET A 1 -9.95 -14.08 29.31
N LYS A 2 -8.62 -13.92 29.44
CA LYS A 2 -8.00 -12.68 29.92
C LYS A 2 -7.56 -11.85 28.70
N THR A 3 -7.83 -10.56 28.78
CA THR A 3 -7.85 -9.54 27.73
C THR A 3 -6.48 -9.25 27.12
N GLN A 4 -6.27 -9.64 25.86
CA GLN A 4 -5.13 -9.20 25.05
C GLN A 4 -5.19 -7.70 24.65
N GLY A 5 -6.29 -6.99 24.95
CA GLY A 5 -6.45 -5.57 24.62
C GLY A 5 -5.51 -4.61 25.37
N SER A 6 -5.03 -4.96 26.57
CA SER A 6 -4.33 -3.99 27.44
C SER A 6 -2.85 -3.73 27.07
N VAL A 7 -2.23 -4.59 26.27
CA VAL A 7 -0.83 -4.39 25.83
C VAL A 7 -0.76 -3.49 24.60
N LEU A 8 -1.74 -3.60 23.69
CA LEU A 8 -1.79 -2.80 22.47
C LEU A 8 -2.08 -1.32 22.77
N GLU A 9 -2.99 -1.03 23.70
CA GLU A 9 -3.30 0.35 24.13
C GLU A 9 -2.11 1.03 24.83
N ARG A 10 -1.30 0.27 25.58
CA ARG A 10 -0.10 0.80 26.26
C ARG A 10 1.05 1.07 25.28
N CYS A 11 1.19 0.28 24.22
CA CYS A 11 2.18 0.54 23.18
C CYS A 11 1.82 1.75 22.31
N ILE A 12 0.54 1.94 21.97
CA ILE A 12 0.09 3.07 21.14
C ILE A 12 0.21 4.40 21.89
N SER A 13 -0.12 4.44 23.18
CA SER A 13 -0.02 5.66 24.00
C SER A 13 1.43 6.07 24.32
N THR A 14 2.35 5.11 24.43
CA THR A 14 3.77 5.40 24.72
C THR A 14 4.54 5.86 23.47
N PHE A 15 4.15 5.40 22.28
CA PHE A 15 4.81 5.80 21.02
C PHE A 15 4.44 7.22 20.57
N LEU A 16 3.29 7.75 21.03
CA LEU A 16 2.79 9.08 20.67
C LEU A 16 3.37 10.22 21.53
N LEU A 17 4.06 9.92 22.64
CA LEU A 17 4.43 10.94 23.65
C LEU A 17 5.90 11.38 23.63
N LEU A 18 6.72 10.91 22.68
CA LEU A 18 8.19 11.07 22.71
C LEU A 18 8.78 11.93 21.57
N PHE A 19 8.01 12.87 21.01
CA PHE A 19 8.54 13.88 20.08
C PHE A 19 8.30 15.30 20.63
N VAL A 20 9.16 15.69 21.58
CA VAL A 20 9.31 17.10 21.98
C VAL A 20 10.23 17.76 20.94
N PHE A 21 9.63 18.42 19.95
CA PHE A 21 10.34 19.29 19.02
C PHE A 21 10.60 20.64 19.70
N SER A 22 11.82 20.88 20.17
CA SER A 22 12.28 22.22 20.50
C SER A 22 13.55 22.51 19.70
N GLU A 23 13.47 23.55 18.86
CA GLU A 23 14.56 24.23 18.16
C GLU A 23 15.01 23.64 16.80
N PHE A 24 14.21 23.88 15.75
CA PHE A 24 14.69 23.89 14.36
C PHE A 24 14.28 25.20 13.68
N THR A 25 15.00 26.29 13.96
CA THR A 25 14.88 27.55 13.20
C THR A 25 15.95 27.58 12.12
N GLY A 26 15.62 27.07 10.95
CA GLY A 26 16.45 27.15 9.75
C GLY A 26 15.56 27.21 8.52
N GLU A 27 15.90 28.10 7.60
CA GLU A 27 15.19 28.32 6.34
C GLU A 27 15.35 27.13 5.37
N ALA A 28 14.62 27.14 4.26
CA ALA A 28 13.54 26.20 3.97
C ALA A 28 13.64 25.60 2.57
N LEU A 29 13.61 24.27 2.37
CA LEU A 29 13.88 23.67 1.06
C LEU A 29 12.93 22.44 0.78
N ALA A 30 12.73 21.92 -0.45
CA ALA A 30 11.77 20.81 -0.75
C ALA A 30 12.27 19.73 -1.75
N HIS A 31 12.28 18.45 -1.37
CA HIS A 31 12.64 17.31 -2.25
C HIS A 31 11.61 16.13 -2.30
N PRO A 32 10.49 16.21 -3.08
CA PRO A 32 9.43 15.19 -2.97
C PRO A 32 9.19 14.28 -4.20
N ILE A 33 9.83 14.48 -5.36
CA ILE A 33 9.39 13.74 -6.57
C ILE A 33 9.86 12.29 -6.58
N VAL A 34 11.12 12.02 -6.23
CA VAL A 34 11.66 10.67 -6.41
C VAL A 34 11.04 9.71 -5.40
N HIS A 35 10.88 10.17 -4.17
CA HIS A 35 10.28 9.46 -3.07
C HIS A 35 8.92 10.07 -2.74
N TYR A 36 7.85 9.38 -3.14
CA TYR A 36 6.49 9.79 -2.82
C TYR A 36 5.90 8.96 -1.69
N TRP A 37 4.82 9.48 -1.15
CA TRP A 37 3.98 8.75 -0.22
C TRP A 37 3.28 7.59 -0.94
N GLU A 38 3.72 6.38 -0.64
CA GLU A 38 3.24 5.13 -1.24
C GLU A 38 2.86 4.13 -0.15
N ASN A 39 1.96 3.19 -0.47
CA ASN A 39 1.54 2.18 0.48
C ASN A 39 2.70 1.20 0.77
N ARG A 40 3.24 1.26 1.99
CA ARG A 40 4.32 0.37 2.47
C ARG A 40 3.80 -0.89 3.17
N GLY A 41 2.48 -1.07 3.23
CA GLY A 41 1.87 -2.29 3.73
C GLY A 41 2.14 -3.47 2.79
N HIS A 42 2.42 -4.64 3.35
CA HIS A 42 2.50 -5.89 2.59
C HIS A 42 1.29 -6.77 2.89
N GLU A 43 1.01 -7.74 2.01
CA GLU A 43 -0.12 -8.66 2.19
C GLU A 43 0.08 -9.61 3.37
N GLN A 44 1.33 -9.96 3.67
CA GLN A 44 1.72 -11.02 4.59
C GLN A 44 2.79 -10.54 5.57
N ALA A 45 2.76 -11.08 6.79
CA ALA A 45 3.80 -10.87 7.78
C ALA A 45 5.19 -11.37 7.33
N GLY A 46 6.23 -10.73 7.88
CA GLY A 46 7.64 -11.12 7.76
C GLY A 46 8.51 -10.05 7.11
N LEU A 47 9.73 -10.44 6.69
CA LEU A 47 10.80 -9.51 6.31
C LEU A 47 10.87 -9.32 4.80
N PHE A 48 10.85 -8.07 4.37
CA PHE A 48 11.00 -7.65 2.99
C PHE A 48 12.23 -6.75 2.85
N LEU A 49 13.06 -7.03 1.86
CA LEU A 49 14.21 -6.19 1.49
C LEU A 49 14.07 -5.81 0.02
N GLU A 50 14.24 -4.53 -0.29
CA GLU A 50 14.17 -4.03 -1.65
C GLU A 50 15.27 -2.99 -1.92
N PRO A 51 16.48 -3.43 -2.33
CA PRO A 51 17.42 -2.56 -3.00
C PRO A 51 16.80 -1.98 -4.28
N ARG A 52 16.93 -0.67 -4.45
CA ARG A 52 16.37 0.08 -5.58
C ARG A 52 17.37 1.15 -6.02
N VAL A 53 17.55 1.29 -7.33
CA VAL A 53 18.28 2.40 -7.95
C VAL A 53 17.29 3.27 -8.69
N SER A 54 17.27 4.57 -8.37
CA SER A 54 16.42 5.54 -9.07
C SER A 54 17.26 6.59 -9.78
N TYR A 55 16.78 7.06 -10.92
CA TYR A 55 17.37 8.12 -11.72
C TYR A 55 16.32 9.19 -12.00
N LEU A 56 16.70 10.45 -11.81
CA LEU A 56 15.94 11.62 -12.22
C LEU A 56 16.83 12.51 -13.06
N ASN A 57 16.30 13.03 -14.17
CA ASN A 57 16.97 14.06 -14.95
C ASN A 57 15.99 15.14 -15.35
N THR A 58 16.38 16.40 -15.19
CA THR A 58 15.58 17.55 -15.57
C THR A 58 16.45 18.69 -16.12
N SER A 59 15.93 19.39 -17.12
CA SER A 59 16.47 20.65 -17.63
C SER A 59 15.40 21.75 -17.65
N SER A 60 14.33 21.56 -16.86
CA SER A 60 13.18 22.48 -16.81
C SER A 60 12.46 22.42 -15.47
N ASN A 61 11.76 23.49 -15.13
CA ASN A 61 10.76 23.52 -14.06
C ASN A 61 9.38 23.81 -14.64
N PHE A 62 8.35 23.44 -13.89
CA PHE A 62 7.06 24.09 -13.98
C PHE A 62 7.06 25.32 -13.08
N ASP A 63 6.69 26.48 -13.63
CA ASP A 63 6.58 27.72 -12.87
C ASP A 63 5.27 27.81 -12.06
N PHE A 64 5.00 28.95 -11.44
CA PHE A 64 3.78 29.19 -10.64
C PHE A 64 2.48 29.10 -11.46
N ASN A 65 2.55 29.26 -12.78
CA ASN A 65 1.42 29.16 -13.70
C ASN A 65 1.31 27.77 -14.34
N SER A 66 2.09 26.80 -13.84
CA SER A 66 2.21 25.45 -14.43
C SER A 66 2.76 25.42 -15.85
N GLU A 67 3.48 26.45 -16.28
CA GLU A 67 4.14 26.45 -17.58
C GLU A 67 5.54 25.82 -17.44
N LYS A 68 5.87 24.91 -18.37
CA LYS A 68 7.19 24.29 -18.40
C LYS A 68 8.21 25.28 -18.97
N ARG A 69 9.14 25.74 -18.13
CA ARG A 69 10.23 26.66 -18.48
C ARG A 69 11.57 25.95 -18.37
N PRO A 70 12.51 26.17 -19.32
CA PRO A 70 13.87 25.64 -19.17
C PRO A 70 14.53 26.22 -17.91
N LEU A 71 15.48 25.48 -17.32
CA LEU A 71 16.32 26.04 -16.25
C LEU A 71 17.14 27.21 -16.78
N LEU A 72 17.53 28.11 -15.87
CA LEU A 72 18.38 29.24 -16.21
C LEU A 72 19.67 28.75 -16.87
N ASN A 73 20.14 29.51 -17.86
CA ASN A 73 21.38 29.23 -18.59
C ASN A 73 21.42 27.86 -19.28
N SER A 74 20.27 27.26 -19.58
CA SER A 74 20.20 25.90 -20.13
C SER A 74 20.86 24.85 -19.23
N ALA A 75 20.83 25.08 -17.92
CA ALA A 75 21.32 24.12 -16.95
C ALA A 75 20.52 22.81 -16.95
N SER A 76 21.11 21.76 -16.40
CA SER A 76 20.44 20.49 -16.16
C SER A 76 20.86 19.90 -14.82
N VAL A 77 19.95 19.15 -14.21
CA VAL A 77 20.16 18.47 -12.93
C VAL A 77 19.85 17.00 -13.13
N SER A 78 20.81 16.15 -12.75
CA SER A 78 20.65 14.71 -12.69
C SER A 78 20.87 14.21 -11.27
N GLN A 79 20.05 13.24 -10.84
CA GLN A 79 20.16 12.60 -9.54
C GLN A 79 20.09 11.09 -9.67
N TYR A 80 20.93 10.42 -8.90
CA TYR A 80 20.93 8.98 -8.70
C TYR A 80 20.65 8.68 -7.23
N TYR A 81 19.75 7.74 -6.97
CA TYR A 81 19.46 7.22 -5.65
C TYR A 81 19.83 5.76 -5.60
N LEU A 82 20.45 5.37 -4.49
CA LEU A 82 20.62 3.99 -4.07
C LEU A 82 19.87 3.81 -2.75
N ASP A 83 18.71 3.17 -2.84
CA ASP A 83 17.83 2.95 -1.71
C ASP A 83 17.88 1.48 -1.27
N LEU A 84 17.89 1.25 0.03
CA LEU A 84 17.56 -0.03 0.64
C LEU A 84 16.28 0.13 1.44
N ASN A 85 15.16 -0.31 0.86
CA ASN A 85 13.88 -0.36 1.56
C ASN A 85 13.80 -1.66 2.36
N THR A 86 13.42 -1.57 3.63
CA THR A 86 13.23 -2.71 4.53
C THR A 86 11.85 -2.60 5.15
N ALA A 87 11.11 -3.69 5.21
CA ALA A 87 9.85 -3.76 5.95
C ALA A 87 9.76 -5.06 6.74
N TYR A 88 9.20 -4.99 7.95
CA TYR A 88 8.95 -6.13 8.80
C TYR A 88 7.51 -6.14 9.27
N GLY A 89 6.74 -7.14 8.84
CA GLY A 89 5.39 -7.40 9.32
C GLY A 89 5.43 -8.27 10.57
N PHE A 90 5.01 -7.72 11.71
CA PHE A 90 4.83 -8.50 12.95
C PHE A 90 3.58 -9.38 12.84
N THR A 91 2.55 -8.88 12.15
CA THR A 91 1.33 -9.59 11.81
C THR A 91 0.97 -9.28 10.35
N ASP A 92 -0.09 -9.88 9.84
CA ASP A 92 -0.62 -9.51 8.52
C ASP A 92 -1.23 -8.09 8.51
N ASP A 93 -1.41 -7.49 9.69
CA ASP A 93 -2.05 -6.19 9.85
C ASP A 93 -1.08 -5.08 10.27
N PHE A 94 0.04 -5.39 10.92
CA PHE A 94 0.96 -4.38 11.43
C PHE A 94 2.38 -4.55 10.89
N PHE A 95 2.87 -3.50 10.24
CA PHE A 95 4.19 -3.42 9.63
C PHE A 95 4.96 -2.22 10.16
N VAL A 96 6.25 -2.41 10.36
CA VAL A 96 7.21 -1.31 10.45
C VAL A 96 8.08 -1.33 9.21
N PHE A 97 8.49 -0.17 8.75
CA PHE A 97 9.35 -0.05 7.57
C PHE A 97 10.38 1.05 7.74
N ALA A 98 11.47 0.92 7.01
CA ALA A 98 12.54 1.90 6.95
C ALA A 98 13.14 1.94 5.54
N ARG A 99 13.76 3.06 5.19
CA ARG A 99 14.57 3.21 3.98
C ARG A 99 15.89 3.85 4.37
N ALA A 100 16.98 3.18 4.01
CA ALA A 100 18.29 3.81 3.95
C ALA A 100 18.53 4.32 2.53
N SER A 101 18.95 5.59 2.38
CA SER A 101 19.15 6.19 1.05
C SER A 101 20.52 6.85 0.94
N ALA A 102 21.20 6.59 -0.18
CA ALA A 102 22.35 7.35 -0.65
C ALA A 102 22.01 8.03 -1.98
N ILE A 103 22.48 9.27 -2.16
CA ILE A 103 22.18 10.11 -3.30
C ILE A 103 23.48 10.64 -3.91
N SER A 104 23.49 10.74 -5.25
CA SER A 104 24.46 11.53 -6.00
C SER A 104 23.69 12.52 -6.88
N ILE A 105 24.07 13.79 -6.81
CA ILE A 105 23.51 14.87 -7.63
C ILE A 105 24.62 15.47 -8.49
N ASN A 106 24.32 15.74 -9.76
CA ASN A 106 25.17 16.50 -10.66
C ASN A 106 24.33 17.60 -11.32
N VAL A 107 24.84 18.82 -11.26
CA VAL A 107 24.27 20.03 -11.84
C VAL A 107 25.23 20.53 -12.90
N THR A 108 24.81 20.51 -14.15
CA THR A 108 25.60 21.00 -15.28
C THR A 108 25.08 22.38 -15.68
N ASN A 109 25.96 23.38 -15.74
CA ASN A 109 25.60 24.75 -16.10
C ASN A 109 26.61 25.34 -17.10
N PRO A 110 26.24 25.56 -18.37
CA PRO A 110 27.16 26.08 -19.40
C PRO A 110 27.83 27.42 -19.08
N LEU A 111 27.23 28.23 -18.20
CA LEU A 111 27.73 29.57 -17.86
C LEU A 111 28.36 29.64 -16.46
N GLN A 112 28.36 28.55 -15.70
CA GLN A 112 28.88 28.49 -14.35
C GLN A 112 29.73 27.23 -14.15
N ARG A 113 30.33 27.07 -12.97
CA ARG A 113 31.01 25.83 -12.62
C ARG A 113 29.97 24.71 -12.41
N ASP A 114 30.23 23.53 -12.96
CA ASP A 114 29.43 22.34 -12.67
C ASP A 114 29.53 22.00 -11.18
N LEU A 115 28.39 21.64 -10.58
CA LEU A 115 28.29 21.30 -9.17
C LEU A 115 27.96 19.82 -9.03
N SER A 116 28.57 19.15 -8.07
CA SER A 116 28.29 17.74 -7.79
C SER A 116 28.36 17.48 -6.30
N ALA A 117 27.50 16.62 -5.80
CA ALA A 117 27.59 16.14 -4.42
C ALA A 117 27.14 14.68 -4.34
N SER A 118 27.67 13.96 -3.36
CA SER A 118 27.20 12.62 -3.02
C SER A 118 27.24 12.40 -1.52
N GLY A 119 26.34 11.58 -1.00
CA GLY A 119 26.24 11.29 0.42
C GLY A 119 24.99 10.51 0.77
N PHE A 120 24.69 10.44 2.06
CA PHE A 120 23.39 9.94 2.50
C PHE A 120 22.30 10.96 2.16
N GLY A 121 21.18 10.49 1.63
CA GLY A 121 19.99 11.30 1.39
C GLY A 121 19.07 11.30 2.61
N ASP A 122 17.77 11.49 2.38
CA ASP A 122 16.80 11.38 3.45
C ASP A 122 16.48 9.92 3.80
N GLN A 123 16.53 9.62 5.08
CA GLN A 123 16.21 8.32 5.65
C GLN A 123 14.75 8.33 6.05
N LEU A 124 14.05 7.21 5.84
CA LEU A 124 12.64 7.12 6.18
C LEU A 124 12.43 6.01 7.21
N PHE A 125 11.53 6.25 8.16
CA PHE A 125 11.01 5.24 9.08
C PHE A 125 9.50 5.41 9.21
N GLY A 126 8.77 4.33 9.45
CA GLY A 126 7.33 4.42 9.56
C GLY A 126 6.66 3.12 9.97
N ALA A 127 5.34 3.20 10.07
CA ALA A 127 4.48 2.08 10.40
C ALA A 127 3.21 2.10 9.53
N ASN A 128 2.72 0.91 9.22
CA ASN A 128 1.48 0.71 8.47
C ASN A 128 0.59 -0.25 9.26
N TYR A 129 -0.68 0.10 9.40
CA TYR A 129 -1.69 -0.70 10.09
C TYR A 129 -2.89 -0.94 9.20
N ARG A 130 -3.23 -2.20 8.95
CA ARG A 130 -4.40 -2.63 8.19
C ARG A 130 -5.62 -2.65 9.10
N LEU A 131 -6.52 -1.69 8.90
CA LEU A 131 -7.76 -1.61 9.66
C LEU A 131 -8.82 -2.56 9.10
N LEU A 132 -8.92 -2.65 7.77
CA LEU A 132 -9.83 -3.56 7.07
C LEU A 132 -9.04 -4.40 6.06
N PRO A 133 -9.13 -5.75 6.10
CA PRO A 133 -8.51 -6.59 5.09
C PRO A 133 -9.36 -6.62 3.81
N LEU A 134 -8.71 -6.66 2.65
CA LEU A 134 -9.37 -6.69 1.33
C LEU A 134 -10.40 -7.83 1.16
N ARG A 135 -10.31 -8.89 1.97
CA ARG A 135 -11.28 -10.01 1.99
C ARG A 135 -12.72 -9.57 2.29
N SER A 136 -12.92 -8.39 2.89
CA SER A 136 -14.24 -7.79 3.10
C SER A 136 -14.84 -7.13 1.85
N GLY A 137 -14.13 -7.17 0.73
CA GLY A 137 -14.44 -6.40 -0.48
C GLY A 137 -13.83 -4.99 -0.47
N LEU A 138 -13.31 -4.51 0.67
CA LEU A 138 -12.65 -3.21 0.77
C LEU A 138 -11.49 -3.27 1.78
N GLY A 139 -10.28 -2.98 1.31
CA GLY A 139 -9.11 -2.80 2.15
C GLY A 139 -8.98 -1.36 2.65
N LEU A 140 -8.63 -1.19 3.92
CA LEU A 140 -8.28 0.11 4.50
C LEU A 140 -7.01 -0.04 5.32
N ARG A 141 -6.00 0.78 5.02
CA ARG A 141 -4.72 0.84 5.73
C ARG A 141 -4.46 2.26 6.20
N LEU A 142 -3.96 2.40 7.42
CA LEU A 142 -3.43 3.64 7.98
C LEU A 142 -1.90 3.60 7.88
N GLN A 143 -1.26 4.71 7.57
CA GLN A 143 0.20 4.81 7.48
C GLN A 143 0.70 6.09 8.12
N PHE A 144 1.76 5.94 8.89
CA PHE A 144 2.59 7.03 9.38
C PHE A 144 4.02 6.83 8.86
N ASP A 145 4.63 7.89 8.35
CA ASP A 145 6.05 7.92 8.05
C ASP A 145 6.69 9.22 8.53
N ALA A 146 8.00 9.13 8.74
CA ALA A 146 8.84 10.21 9.13
C ALA A 146 10.15 10.11 8.34
N LEU A 147 10.50 11.19 7.68
CA LEU A 147 11.65 11.32 6.81
C LEU A 147 12.63 12.29 7.48
N ILE A 148 13.85 11.83 7.70
CA ILE A 148 14.90 12.53 8.45
C ILE A 148 16.11 12.71 7.52
N PRO A 149 16.66 13.93 7.41
CA PRO A 149 17.85 14.18 6.61
C PRO A 149 19.08 13.59 7.30
N ALA A 150 19.87 12.81 6.57
CA ALA A 150 21.18 12.30 7.03
C ALA A 150 22.36 13.11 6.47
N TYR A 151 22.12 14.37 6.10
CA TYR A 151 23.10 15.31 5.56
C TYR A 151 22.94 16.69 6.20
N LYS A 152 23.93 17.55 5.95
CA LYS A 152 23.87 18.99 6.21
C LYS A 152 24.45 19.75 5.02
N ASN A 153 23.68 20.67 4.48
CA ASN A 153 24.00 21.60 3.41
C ASN A 153 24.93 22.74 3.86
N ALA A 154 25.15 22.94 5.17
CA ALA A 154 26.11 23.93 5.67
C ALA A 154 27.53 23.74 5.09
N ASN A 155 27.97 22.49 4.95
CA ASN A 155 29.27 22.18 4.33
C ASN A 155 29.24 22.46 2.82
N ALA A 156 28.17 22.04 2.12
CA ALA A 156 27.98 22.29 0.69
C ALA A 156 27.96 23.79 0.36
N LEU A 157 27.39 24.61 1.26
CA LEU A 157 27.44 26.07 1.16
C LEU A 157 28.87 26.60 1.18
N THR A 158 29.71 26.10 2.10
CA THR A 158 31.11 26.56 2.20
C THR A 158 32.00 26.05 1.07
N SER A 159 31.75 24.83 0.55
CA SER A 159 32.54 24.24 -0.53
C SER A 159 32.05 24.64 -1.93
N GLY A 160 30.85 25.19 -2.03
CA GLY A 160 30.19 25.48 -3.31
C GLY A 160 29.78 24.21 -4.04
N ASP A 161 29.33 23.19 -3.31
CA ASP A 161 28.81 21.94 -3.86
C ASP A 161 27.27 21.99 -3.95
N ALA A 162 26.69 21.06 -4.73
CA ALA A 162 25.25 20.90 -4.83
C ALA A 162 24.64 20.40 -3.50
N TYR A 163 23.36 20.71 -3.24
CA TYR A 163 22.68 20.22 -2.05
C TYR A 163 22.17 18.80 -2.24
N LEU A 164 22.23 17.99 -1.18
CA LEU A 164 21.76 16.60 -1.19
C LEU A 164 20.25 16.49 -0.94
N GLY A 165 19.63 17.56 -0.45
CA GLY A 165 18.20 17.70 -0.23
C GLY A 165 17.93 18.98 0.56
N ASP A 166 16.85 19.00 1.34
CA ASP A 166 16.32 20.19 1.99
C ASP A 166 16.56 20.31 3.51
N GLU A 167 17.15 19.30 4.12
CA GLU A 167 17.33 19.21 5.57
C GLU A 167 16.03 19.31 6.39
N SER A 168 14.85 19.01 5.82
CA SER A 168 13.59 19.04 6.56
C SER A 168 13.28 17.69 7.19
N VAL A 169 12.72 17.71 8.40
CA VAL A 169 12.07 16.53 8.98
C VAL A 169 10.63 16.55 8.53
N ASP A 170 10.24 15.53 7.78
CA ASP A 170 8.93 15.44 7.16
C ASP A 170 8.13 14.34 7.85
N LEU A 171 6.92 14.66 8.30
CA LEU A 171 6.01 13.74 8.97
C LEU A 171 4.76 13.59 8.12
N THR A 172 4.48 12.37 7.65
CA THR A 172 3.28 12.10 6.86
C THR A 172 2.38 11.12 7.60
N THR A 173 1.09 11.43 7.66
CA THR A 173 0.07 10.52 8.20
C THR A 173 -1.14 10.47 7.28
N GLY A 174 -1.60 9.28 6.94
CA GLY A 174 -2.72 9.13 6.01
C GLY A 174 -3.27 7.73 5.93
N ALA A 175 -4.06 7.50 4.87
CA ALA A 175 -4.76 6.25 4.68
C ALA A 175 -4.82 5.84 3.20
N PHE A 176 -4.79 4.52 2.98
CA PHE A 176 -4.98 3.90 1.68
C PHE A 176 -6.24 3.05 1.70
N VAL A 177 -7.06 3.21 0.67
CA VAL A 177 -8.22 2.37 0.37
C VAL A 177 -7.88 1.51 -0.83
N GLU A 178 -8.12 0.21 -0.72
CA GLU A 178 -7.94 -0.76 -1.79
C GLU A 178 -9.28 -1.43 -2.10
N ALA A 179 -9.70 -1.45 -3.36
CA ALA A 179 -10.94 -2.12 -3.78
C ALA A 179 -10.64 -3.10 -4.91
N PRO A 180 -11.18 -4.33 -4.88
CA PRO A 180 -10.99 -5.28 -5.96
C PRO A 180 -11.76 -4.81 -7.20
N LEU A 181 -11.14 -4.95 -8.36
CA LEU A 181 -11.74 -4.71 -9.67
C LEU A 181 -12.12 -6.05 -10.32
N SER A 182 -12.73 -6.94 -9.54
CA SER A 182 -13.05 -8.32 -9.96
C SER A 182 -13.94 -8.41 -11.20
N PHE A 183 -14.67 -7.33 -11.52
CA PHE A 183 -15.47 -7.24 -12.74
C PHE A 183 -14.63 -7.04 -14.01
N ILE A 184 -13.38 -6.58 -13.88
CA ILE A 184 -12.41 -6.46 -14.99
C ILE A 184 -11.56 -7.73 -15.05
N ALA A 185 -10.91 -8.07 -13.94
CA ALA A 185 -10.13 -9.30 -13.80
C ALA A 185 -10.01 -9.70 -12.32
N PRO A 186 -9.98 -11.01 -11.99
CA PRO A 186 -9.97 -11.48 -10.59
C PRO A 186 -8.77 -11.02 -9.76
N ASP A 187 -7.65 -10.69 -10.41
CA ASP A 187 -6.38 -10.30 -9.81
C ASP A 187 -6.13 -8.78 -9.82
N MET A 188 -7.11 -7.99 -10.30
CA MET A 188 -7.00 -6.55 -10.39
C MET A 188 -7.59 -5.86 -9.16
N SER A 189 -6.94 -4.78 -8.70
CA SER A 189 -7.47 -3.88 -7.68
C SER A 189 -7.19 -2.42 -8.05
N THR A 190 -7.93 -1.51 -7.44
CA THR A 190 -7.63 -0.08 -7.41
C THR A 190 -7.17 0.29 -6.01
N GLU A 191 -6.14 1.14 -5.91
CA GLU A 191 -5.68 1.72 -4.66
C GLU A 191 -5.76 3.24 -4.77
N VAL A 192 -6.39 3.86 -3.77
CA VAL A 192 -6.46 5.30 -3.60
C VAL A 192 -5.86 5.64 -2.23
N GLY A 193 -4.96 6.61 -2.19
CA GLY A 193 -4.39 7.11 -0.95
C GLY A 193 -4.46 8.62 -0.89
N ALA A 194 -4.65 9.16 0.32
CA ALA A 194 -4.34 10.54 0.65
C ALA A 194 -3.75 10.65 2.07
N ALA A 195 -2.87 11.63 2.28
CA ALA A 195 -2.29 11.92 3.58
C ALA A 195 -2.16 13.41 3.86
N TYR A 196 -1.82 13.72 5.11
CA TYR A 196 -1.32 15.02 5.53
C TYR A 196 0.19 14.92 5.75
N LEU A 197 0.95 15.75 5.04
CA LEU A 197 2.38 15.94 5.20
C LEU A 197 2.63 17.24 5.95
N TYR A 198 3.38 17.16 7.04
CA TYR A 198 3.96 18.30 7.75
C TYR A 198 5.48 18.30 7.56
N ARG A 199 6.07 19.48 7.39
CA ARG A 199 7.51 19.65 7.14
C ARG A 199 8.08 20.60 8.18
N SER A 200 9.12 20.19 8.89
CA SER A 200 9.69 20.96 10.00
C SER A 200 10.40 22.22 9.53
N LYS A 201 10.93 22.20 8.31
CA LYS A 201 11.48 23.36 7.60
C LYS A 201 10.59 23.66 6.39
N ALA A 202 10.54 24.91 5.98
CA ALA A 202 9.69 25.42 4.89
C ALA A 202 8.20 25.64 5.18
N TYR A 203 7.70 25.33 6.39
CA TYR A 203 6.29 25.50 6.79
C TYR A 203 5.23 24.95 5.81
N SER A 204 5.66 24.22 4.77
CA SER A 204 4.83 23.74 3.68
C SER A 204 4.19 22.43 4.10
N ALA A 205 3.01 22.52 4.69
CA ALA A 205 2.13 21.38 4.76
C ALA A 205 1.56 21.06 3.37
N ALA A 206 1.32 19.79 3.10
CA ALA A 206 0.79 19.33 1.82
C ALA A 206 -0.10 18.12 1.98
N VAL A 207 -0.85 17.81 0.92
CA VAL A 207 -1.66 16.61 0.79
C VAL A 207 -1.08 15.74 -0.34
N PRO A 208 -0.17 14.81 -0.03
CA PRO A 208 0.25 13.82 -1.01
C PRO A 208 -0.88 12.81 -1.25
N PHE A 209 -0.99 12.34 -2.48
CA PHE A 209 -2.03 11.42 -2.91
C PHE A 209 -1.53 10.44 -3.97
N SER A 210 -2.24 9.33 -4.11
CA SER A 210 -1.94 8.31 -5.12
C SER A 210 -3.21 7.60 -5.57
N ILE A 211 -3.33 7.31 -6.86
CA ILE A 211 -4.42 6.55 -7.47
C ILE A 211 -3.80 5.57 -8.45
N PHE A 212 -3.95 4.27 -8.21
CA PHE A 212 -3.35 3.23 -9.04
C PHE A 212 -4.33 2.09 -9.32
N ILE A 213 -4.36 1.64 -10.57
CA ILE A 213 -4.88 0.32 -10.93
C ILE A 213 -3.71 -0.65 -10.86
N LYS A 214 -3.92 -1.81 -10.22
CA LYS A 214 -2.92 -2.84 -9.99
C LYS A 214 -3.43 -4.17 -10.52
N SER A 215 -2.54 -5.01 -11.04
CA SER A 215 -2.76 -6.44 -11.25
C SER A 215 -1.71 -7.16 -10.42
N ASN A 216 -2.13 -8.14 -9.62
CA ASN A 216 -1.27 -8.86 -8.68
C ASN A 216 -1.01 -10.30 -9.13
N ALA A 217 0.26 -10.69 -9.26
CA ALA A 217 0.62 -12.09 -9.47
C ALA A 217 0.61 -12.85 -8.13
N SER A 218 -0.31 -13.81 -7.99
CA SER A 218 -0.47 -14.61 -6.76
C SER A 218 0.71 -15.55 -6.47
N ARG A 219 1.49 -15.96 -7.47
CA ARG A 219 2.64 -16.88 -7.32
C ARG A 219 3.89 -16.39 -8.03
N ALA A 220 3.97 -16.66 -9.33
CA ALA A 220 5.03 -16.25 -10.22
C ALA A 220 4.39 -15.71 -11.50
N GLY A 221 4.99 -14.68 -12.08
CA GLY A 221 4.44 -14.02 -13.25
C GLY A 221 4.62 -12.51 -13.21
N PHE A 222 4.07 -11.87 -14.23
CA PHE A 222 4.07 -10.43 -14.34
C PHE A 222 2.96 -9.83 -13.49
N PHE A 223 3.28 -8.71 -12.88
CA PHE A 223 2.34 -7.86 -12.17
C PHE A 223 2.69 -6.41 -12.49
N TYR A 224 1.71 -5.54 -12.48
CA TYR A 224 1.92 -4.16 -12.89
C TYR A 224 0.99 -3.22 -12.12
N SER A 225 1.36 -1.95 -12.13
CA SER A 225 0.45 -0.89 -11.69
C SER A 225 0.57 0.31 -12.60
N LEU A 226 -0.55 0.93 -12.94
CA LEU A 226 -0.60 2.16 -13.73
C LEU A 226 -1.49 3.17 -13.01
N GLY A 227 -1.05 4.41 -12.93
CA GLY A 227 -1.80 5.41 -12.21
C GLY A 227 -1.16 6.78 -12.18
N VAL A 228 -1.66 7.59 -11.25
CA VAL A 228 -1.19 8.94 -10.99
C VAL A 228 -0.89 9.09 -9.52
N ARG A 229 0.18 9.80 -9.22
CA ARG A 229 0.51 10.24 -7.87
C ARG A 229 0.82 11.72 -7.86
N GLY A 230 0.72 12.33 -6.70
CA GLY A 230 0.90 13.76 -6.62
C GLY A 230 1.01 14.29 -5.22
N GLN A 231 1.12 15.60 -5.16
CA GLN A 231 1.04 16.39 -3.95
C GLN A 231 0.34 17.71 -4.25
N ILE A 232 -0.53 18.14 -3.34
CA ILE A 232 -1.16 19.45 -3.37
C ILE A 232 -0.65 20.25 -2.18
N SER A 233 0.05 21.36 -2.43
CA SER A 233 0.50 22.25 -1.37
C SER A 233 -0.68 22.95 -0.70
N LEU A 234 -0.64 23.04 0.63
CA LEU A 234 -1.60 23.82 1.42
C LEU A 234 -1.22 25.32 1.50
N LYS A 235 -0.21 25.75 0.74
CA LYS A 235 0.25 27.15 0.65
C LYS A 235 0.62 27.79 2.00
N THR A 236 1.17 26.98 2.89
CA THR A 236 1.54 27.37 4.26
C THR A 236 2.98 27.86 4.38
N ASP A 237 3.73 27.89 3.27
CA ASP A 237 5.10 28.37 3.24
C ASP A 237 5.17 29.88 3.49
N SER A 238 5.73 30.28 4.63
CA SER A 238 5.89 31.68 5.00
C SER A 238 6.91 32.42 4.12
N THR A 239 7.86 31.71 3.49
CA THR A 239 8.85 32.33 2.58
C THR A 239 8.15 33.00 1.39
N ALA A 240 7.01 32.46 0.97
CA ALA A 240 6.19 33.00 -0.12
C ALA A 240 5.53 34.35 0.20
N THR A 241 5.43 34.72 1.49
CA THR A 241 4.70 35.92 1.91
C THR A 241 5.58 37.17 2.02
N SER A 242 6.91 37.01 2.03
CA SER A 242 7.85 38.13 2.09
C SER A 242 8.71 38.23 0.82
N PRO A 243 8.88 39.42 0.21
CA PRO A 243 9.75 39.59 -0.96
C PRO A 243 11.21 39.16 -0.69
N PHE A 244 11.68 39.35 0.54
CA PHE A 244 13.02 38.94 0.96
C PHE A 244 13.16 37.42 1.01
N GLY A 245 12.21 36.71 1.63
CA GLY A 245 12.23 35.25 1.69
C GLY A 245 12.15 34.61 0.30
N LEU A 246 11.34 35.18 -0.61
CA LEU A 246 11.28 34.73 -2.00
C LEU A 246 12.61 34.93 -2.74
N ALA A 247 13.24 36.10 -2.60
CA ALA A 247 14.53 36.38 -3.22
C ALA A 247 15.62 35.43 -2.72
N GLN A 248 15.61 35.14 -1.42
CA GLN A 248 16.53 34.18 -0.81
C GLN A 248 16.30 32.77 -1.32
N ALA A 249 15.05 32.27 -1.36
CA ALA A 249 14.74 30.94 -1.88
C ALA A 249 15.16 30.78 -3.35
N VAL A 250 14.97 31.81 -4.19
CA VAL A 250 15.47 31.81 -5.58
C VAL A 250 16.99 31.76 -5.63
N GLN A 251 17.68 32.51 -4.77
CA GLN A 251 19.14 32.50 -4.69
C GLN A 251 19.68 31.14 -4.25
N GLU A 252 19.05 30.53 -3.24
CA GLU A 252 19.37 29.20 -2.74
C GLU A 252 19.17 28.13 -3.82
N SER A 253 18.02 28.13 -4.50
CA SER A 253 17.74 27.21 -5.61
C SER A 253 18.75 27.36 -6.75
N ASN A 254 19.12 28.60 -7.08
CA ASN A 254 20.16 28.90 -8.08
C ASN A 254 21.52 28.33 -7.68
N ARG A 255 21.89 28.45 -6.40
CA ARG A 255 23.16 27.93 -5.89
C ARG A 255 23.16 26.41 -5.79
N ALA A 256 22.09 25.82 -5.29
CA ALA A 256 22.00 24.40 -4.94
C ALA A 256 21.75 23.50 -6.16
N ALA A 257 20.93 23.99 -7.11
CA ALA A 257 20.40 23.17 -8.19
C ALA A 257 20.24 23.96 -9.51
N ALA A 258 21.05 25.01 -9.73
CA ALA A 258 20.99 25.89 -10.91
C ALA A 258 19.56 26.41 -11.22
N GLY A 259 18.80 26.69 -10.16
CA GLY A 259 17.46 27.25 -10.24
C GLY A 259 16.38 26.19 -10.43
N SER A 260 16.73 24.90 -10.34
CA SER A 260 15.74 23.83 -10.36
C SER A 260 14.94 23.82 -9.06
N ALA A 261 13.62 23.77 -9.19
CA ALA A 261 12.69 23.61 -8.06
C ALA A 261 12.72 22.20 -7.44
N LEU A 262 13.65 21.35 -7.88
CA LEU A 262 14.07 20.13 -7.16
C LEU A 262 14.68 20.49 -5.80
N ILE A 263 15.42 21.59 -5.85
CA ILE A 263 15.99 22.45 -4.82
C ILE A 263 14.98 23.51 -4.38
N ASP A 264 14.36 23.49 -3.20
CA ASP A 264 13.66 24.70 -2.69
C ASP A 264 12.36 25.08 -3.42
N GLY A 265 11.57 24.09 -3.84
CA GLY A 265 10.26 24.33 -4.41
C GLY A 265 9.27 24.95 -3.41
N ILE A 266 8.99 26.26 -3.54
CA ILE A 266 7.99 26.97 -2.72
C ILE A 266 6.59 26.49 -3.08
N ASN A 267 5.82 26.05 -2.08
CA ASN A 267 4.43 25.60 -2.26
C ASN A 267 4.24 24.62 -3.44
N ALA A 268 5.20 23.70 -3.60
CA ALA A 268 5.22 22.75 -4.71
C ALA A 268 3.95 21.89 -4.74
N SER A 269 3.33 21.82 -5.91
CA SER A 269 2.18 20.95 -6.19
C SER A 269 2.43 20.24 -7.51
N TRP A 270 2.12 18.96 -7.61
CA TRP A 270 2.44 18.18 -8.80
C TRP A 270 1.59 16.93 -8.93
N TRP A 271 1.43 16.50 -10.18
CA TRP A 271 0.77 15.28 -10.61
C TRP A 271 1.70 14.57 -11.59
N VAL A 272 1.94 13.30 -11.35
CA VAL A 272 2.89 12.49 -12.10
C VAL A 272 2.18 11.21 -12.51
N ALA A 273 2.12 10.94 -13.81
CA ALA A 273 1.75 9.63 -14.31
C ALA A 273 2.88 8.65 -14.02
N GLN A 274 2.54 7.47 -13.52
CA GLN A 274 3.50 6.44 -13.18
C GLN A 274 3.02 5.06 -13.63
N GLY A 275 3.95 4.30 -14.21
CA GLY A 275 3.82 2.88 -14.48
C GLY A 275 4.88 2.08 -13.72
N ASN A 276 4.46 0.96 -13.15
CA ASN A 276 5.35 -0.07 -12.61
C ASN A 276 5.09 -1.37 -13.36
N LEU A 277 6.15 -1.99 -13.87
CA LEU A 277 6.14 -3.35 -14.41
C LEU A 277 7.04 -4.20 -13.54
N ALA A 278 6.56 -5.37 -13.13
CA ALA A 278 7.35 -6.26 -12.31
C ALA A 278 7.12 -7.73 -12.67
N TYR A 279 8.13 -8.55 -12.36
CA TYR A 279 8.08 -10.00 -12.54
C TYR A 279 8.50 -10.68 -11.24
N ARG A 280 7.65 -11.59 -10.73
CA ARG A 280 7.95 -12.43 -9.57
C ARG A 280 8.33 -13.83 -10.04
N ASN A 281 9.48 -14.34 -9.59
CA ASN A 281 9.88 -15.72 -9.86
C ASN A 281 9.26 -16.71 -8.85
N ALA A 282 9.43 -18.01 -9.09
CA ALA A 282 8.90 -19.06 -8.21
C ALA A 282 9.49 -19.02 -6.78
N SER A 283 10.69 -18.44 -6.62
CA SER A 283 11.33 -18.25 -5.32
C SER A 283 10.79 -17.03 -4.54
N GLY A 284 9.86 -16.27 -5.11
CA GLY A 284 9.28 -15.07 -4.51
C GLY A 284 10.11 -13.79 -4.69
N VAL A 285 11.24 -13.85 -5.41
CA VAL A 285 12.03 -12.65 -5.75
C VAL A 285 11.31 -11.89 -6.86
N SER A 286 11.13 -10.58 -6.67
CA SER A 286 10.48 -9.71 -7.65
C SER A 286 11.47 -8.72 -8.26
N TYR A 287 11.44 -8.56 -9.58
CA TYR A 287 12.20 -7.54 -10.31
C TYR A 287 11.23 -6.44 -10.73
N ILE A 288 11.54 -5.18 -10.48
CA ILE A 288 10.63 -4.05 -10.61
C ILE A 288 11.28 -2.98 -11.49
N LEU A 289 10.54 -2.52 -12.49
CA LEU A 289 10.86 -1.36 -13.32
C LEU A 289 9.76 -0.32 -13.13
N THR A 290 10.16 0.90 -12.80
CA THR A 290 9.27 2.05 -12.62
C THR A 290 9.64 3.15 -13.59
N GLY A 291 8.63 3.74 -14.23
CA GLY A 291 8.77 4.96 -15.03
C GLY A 291 7.72 5.98 -14.64
N ALA A 292 8.11 7.25 -14.53
CA ALA A 292 7.20 8.30 -14.13
C ALA A 292 7.48 9.62 -14.87
N ILE A 293 6.40 10.31 -15.28
CA ILE A 293 6.45 11.59 -16.00
C ILE A 293 5.49 12.60 -15.38
N PRO A 294 5.91 13.85 -15.12
CA PRO A 294 5.02 14.92 -14.69
C PRO A 294 3.95 15.23 -15.74
N LEU A 295 2.69 15.34 -15.30
CA LEU A 295 1.54 15.75 -16.11
C LEU A 295 1.23 17.24 -15.95
N MET A 296 1.18 17.70 -14.71
CA MET A 296 0.94 19.08 -14.32
C MET A 296 1.67 19.34 -13.00
N ALA A 297 2.25 20.52 -12.84
CA ALA A 297 2.89 20.89 -11.59
C ALA A 297 3.06 22.40 -11.48
N THR A 298 3.35 22.87 -10.27
CA THR A 298 3.76 24.24 -9.95
C THR A 298 4.99 24.18 -9.06
N ASN A 299 6.02 24.97 -9.37
CA ASN A 299 7.29 25.01 -8.63
C ASN A 299 7.88 23.63 -8.40
N THR A 300 7.98 22.85 -9.46
CA THR A 300 8.42 21.46 -9.42
C THR A 300 9.21 21.15 -10.70
N PRO A 301 10.27 20.33 -10.67
CA PRO A 301 11.03 19.99 -11.87
C PRO A 301 10.21 19.15 -12.87
N GLY A 302 10.41 19.41 -14.16
CA GLY A 302 9.67 18.76 -15.26
C GLY A 302 10.36 17.54 -15.88
N GLY A 303 11.13 16.80 -15.09
CA GLY A 303 12.03 15.72 -15.52
C GLY A 303 11.39 14.34 -15.67
N LEU A 304 12.14 13.41 -16.27
CA LEU A 304 11.79 11.99 -16.34
C LEU A 304 12.39 11.25 -15.14
N GLN A 305 11.59 10.38 -14.51
CA GLN A 305 12.06 9.48 -13.46
C GLN A 305 12.03 8.03 -13.94
N LEU A 306 13.11 7.30 -13.66
CA LEU A 306 13.23 5.86 -13.87
C LEU A 306 13.72 5.19 -12.59
N SER A 307 13.28 3.97 -12.32
CA SER A 307 13.77 3.18 -11.19
C SER A 307 13.80 1.69 -11.50
N LEU A 308 14.81 1.01 -10.97
CA LEU A 308 15.01 -0.43 -11.02
C LEU A 308 15.14 -0.97 -9.60
N GLY A 309 14.35 -1.98 -9.25
CA GLY A 309 14.35 -2.58 -7.91
C GLY A 309 14.35 -4.10 -7.94
N ILE A 310 14.92 -4.70 -6.91
CA ILE A 310 14.83 -6.15 -6.65
C ILE A 310 14.26 -6.32 -5.26
N ARG A 311 13.11 -6.99 -5.13
CA ARG A 311 12.45 -7.25 -3.85
C ARG A 311 12.64 -8.72 -3.46
N PHE A 312 13.17 -8.93 -2.26
CA PHE A 312 13.26 -10.21 -1.58
C PHE A 312 12.18 -10.29 -0.51
N ASN A 313 11.40 -11.37 -0.53
CA ASN A 313 10.54 -11.75 0.57
C ASN A 313 11.23 -12.86 1.37
N LEU A 314 11.79 -12.50 2.53
CA LEU A 314 12.52 -13.40 3.43
C LEU A 314 11.60 -14.04 4.49
N SER A 315 10.31 -13.73 4.44
CA SER A 315 9.28 -14.43 5.22
C SER A 315 9.25 -15.91 4.83
N ARG A 316 8.99 -16.80 5.80
CA ARG A 316 9.09 -18.28 5.65
C ARG A 316 8.66 -18.73 4.25
N SER A 317 9.62 -19.33 3.54
CA SER A 317 9.62 -19.66 2.10
C SER A 317 8.22 -19.77 1.47
N PRO A 318 7.94 -19.10 0.33
CA PRO A 318 6.70 -19.25 -0.44
C PRO A 318 6.32 -20.72 -0.73
N LEU A 319 7.32 -21.59 -0.76
CA LEU A 319 7.16 -23.05 -0.86
C LEU A 319 6.35 -23.64 0.30
N ALA A 320 6.44 -23.11 1.53
CA ALA A 320 5.65 -23.61 2.66
C ALA A 320 4.17 -23.23 2.58
N ALA A 321 3.83 -22.06 2.01
CA ALA A 321 2.43 -21.66 1.79
C ALA A 321 1.82 -22.34 0.56
N GLY A 322 2.61 -22.48 -0.52
CA GLY A 322 2.26 -23.26 -1.71
C GLY A 322 2.08 -24.74 -1.38
N ASP A 323 2.99 -25.32 -0.60
CA ASP A 323 2.88 -26.69 -0.10
C ASP A 323 1.78 -26.85 0.94
N ALA A 324 1.43 -25.84 1.72
CA ALA A 324 0.30 -25.92 2.64
C ALA A 324 -1.02 -25.91 1.88
N TYR A 325 -1.15 -25.10 0.82
CA TYR A 325 -2.34 -25.10 -0.05
C TYR A 325 -2.39 -26.35 -0.94
N GLU A 326 -1.28 -26.79 -1.55
CA GLU A 326 -1.20 -28.06 -2.30
C GLU A 326 -1.30 -29.26 -1.36
N ARG A 327 -0.77 -29.24 -0.14
CA ARG A 327 -1.04 -30.30 0.85
C ARG A 327 -2.48 -30.25 1.29
N ASN A 328 -3.09 -29.08 1.49
CA ASN A 328 -4.51 -29.01 1.84
C ASN A 328 -5.38 -29.50 0.69
N ARG A 329 -5.08 -29.12 -0.57
CA ARG A 329 -5.76 -29.56 -1.78
C ARG A 329 -5.54 -31.05 -2.10
N ARG A 330 -4.32 -31.56 -1.96
CA ARG A 330 -4.02 -33.00 -2.10
C ARG A 330 -4.54 -33.78 -0.90
N SER A 331 -4.60 -33.18 0.29
CA SER A 331 -5.26 -33.78 1.45
C SER A 331 -6.78 -33.68 1.35
N SER A 332 -7.36 -32.76 0.57
CA SER A 332 -8.79 -32.73 0.27
C SER A 332 -9.14 -33.63 -0.91
N GLU A 333 -8.25 -33.83 -1.89
CA GLU A 333 -8.41 -34.88 -2.92
C GLU A 333 -8.14 -36.29 -2.37
N LYS A 334 -7.20 -36.47 -1.42
CA LYS A 334 -7.03 -37.74 -0.68
C LYS A 334 -7.96 -37.88 0.53
N ARG A 335 -8.54 -36.80 1.03
CA ARG A 335 -9.82 -36.82 1.76
C ARG A 335 -10.93 -36.70 0.72
N LYS A 336 -11.04 -37.69 -0.17
CA LYS A 336 -12.35 -38.38 -0.20
C LYS A 336 -12.68 -38.60 1.26
N LEU A 337 -13.56 -37.77 1.81
CA LEU A 337 -14.06 -37.89 3.16
C LEU A 337 -14.42 -39.38 3.27
N SER A 338 -13.59 -40.15 3.95
CA SER A 338 -14.14 -41.23 4.73
C SER A 338 -15.06 -40.48 5.66
N LEU A 339 -16.34 -40.37 5.27
CA LEU A 339 -17.45 -40.02 6.13
C LEU A 339 -17.06 -40.59 7.50
N PRO A 340 -17.06 -39.79 8.58
CA PRO A 340 -16.75 -40.33 9.89
C PRO A 340 -17.54 -41.63 10.00
N LYS A 341 -16.85 -42.77 10.09
CA LYS A 341 -17.45 -44.11 10.12
C LYS A 341 -18.19 -44.33 11.45
N GLY A 342 -18.81 -43.30 12.00
CA GLY A 342 -19.90 -43.37 12.95
C GLY A 342 -21.17 -43.04 12.17
N PHE A 343 -22.15 -43.92 12.25
CA PHE A 343 -23.46 -43.73 11.62
C PHE A 343 -24.06 -42.40 12.10
N ALA A 344 -23.94 -41.34 11.30
CA ALA A 344 -24.78 -40.17 11.48
C ALA A 344 -26.20 -40.63 11.17
N SER A 345 -27.03 -40.79 12.21
CA SER A 345 -28.45 -41.05 12.02
C SER A 345 -29.12 -39.73 11.64
N TYR A 346 -29.87 -39.76 10.56
CA TYR A 346 -30.75 -38.68 10.15
C TYR A 346 -32.17 -39.09 10.46
N ASP A 347 -32.93 -38.22 11.12
CA ASP A 347 -34.32 -38.50 11.49
C ASP A 347 -35.34 -37.78 10.60
N ARG A 348 -34.89 -36.80 9.80
CA ARG A 348 -35.73 -36.06 8.84
C ARG A 348 -35.00 -35.75 7.55
N GLU A 349 -35.79 -35.65 6.49
CA GLU A 349 -35.36 -35.26 5.15
C GLU A 349 -36.31 -34.15 4.63
N ALA A 350 -35.73 -33.09 4.07
CA ALA A 350 -36.42 -31.97 3.43
C ALA A 350 -35.74 -31.65 2.09
N LYS A 351 -36.45 -30.98 1.17
CA LYS A 351 -35.90 -30.50 -0.10
C LYS A 351 -35.55 -29.04 -0.03
N VAL A 352 -34.42 -28.69 -0.65
CA VAL A 352 -34.02 -27.30 -0.88
C VAL A 352 -34.98 -26.68 -1.89
N SER A 353 -35.77 -25.71 -1.44
CA SER A 353 -36.79 -25.03 -2.25
C SER A 353 -36.27 -23.74 -2.90
N SER A 354 -35.25 -23.10 -2.32
CA SER A 354 -34.62 -21.89 -2.84
C SER A 354 -33.22 -21.71 -2.26
N VAL A 355 -32.34 -21.08 -3.04
CA VAL A 355 -30.94 -20.82 -2.68
C VAL A 355 -30.61 -19.36 -2.96
N ASN A 356 -29.87 -18.73 -2.04
CA ASN A 356 -29.26 -17.43 -2.21
C ASN A 356 -27.78 -17.51 -1.84
N ASP A 357 -26.93 -17.72 -2.84
CA ASP A 357 -25.49 -17.93 -2.67
C ASP A 357 -24.76 -16.68 -2.13
N GLN A 358 -25.24 -15.48 -2.47
CA GLN A 358 -24.60 -14.23 -2.01
C GLN A 358 -24.69 -14.07 -0.49
N LEU A 359 -25.74 -14.62 0.12
CA LEU A 359 -25.99 -14.55 1.55
C LEU A 359 -25.71 -15.88 2.27
N TYR A 360 -25.25 -16.91 1.56
CA TYR A 360 -25.10 -18.27 2.08
C TYR A 360 -26.39 -18.81 2.72
N LEU A 361 -27.54 -18.47 2.13
CA LEU A 361 -28.86 -18.87 2.65
C LEU A 361 -29.51 -19.92 1.77
N VAL A 362 -30.09 -20.92 2.42
CA VAL A 362 -30.84 -22.00 1.78
C VAL A 362 -32.20 -22.11 2.45
N LYS A 363 -33.27 -22.26 1.67
CA LYS A 363 -34.60 -22.57 2.20
C LYS A 363 -34.93 -24.03 1.98
N ILE A 364 -35.54 -24.66 2.97
CA ILE A 364 -36.09 -26.02 2.87
C ILE A 364 -37.62 -26.00 2.95
N ASP A 365 -38.26 -26.99 2.35
CA ASP A 365 -39.71 -27.19 2.30
C ASP A 365 -40.32 -27.84 3.57
N GLN A 366 -39.66 -27.67 4.71
CA GLN A 366 -40.16 -28.10 6.02
C GLN A 366 -40.06 -26.97 7.04
N GLY A 367 -41.06 -26.88 7.90
CA GLY A 367 -41.25 -25.78 8.84
C GLY A 367 -41.58 -26.20 10.27
N SER A 368 -42.21 -25.31 11.03
CA SER A 368 -42.62 -25.57 12.41
C SER A 368 -43.68 -26.68 12.51
N ASN A 369 -44.54 -26.84 11.49
CA ASN A 369 -45.48 -27.97 11.41
C ASN A 369 -44.75 -29.33 11.31
N ASP A 370 -43.51 -29.30 10.82
CA ASP A 370 -42.61 -30.44 10.73
C ASP A 370 -41.62 -30.46 11.91
N THR A 371 -41.91 -29.79 13.03
CA THR A 371 -41.04 -29.73 14.22
C THR A 371 -39.61 -29.22 13.93
N ILE A 372 -39.45 -28.40 12.89
CA ILE A 372 -38.17 -27.72 12.65
C ILE A 372 -38.07 -26.56 13.64
N GLU A 373 -36.92 -26.47 14.30
CA GLU A 373 -36.65 -25.43 15.29
C GLU A 373 -35.37 -24.68 14.94
N THR A 374 -35.29 -23.42 15.37
CA THR A 374 -34.09 -22.59 15.18
C THR A 374 -32.89 -23.22 15.91
N GLY A 375 -31.74 -23.27 15.25
CA GLY A 375 -30.52 -23.88 15.80
C GLY A 375 -30.29 -25.33 15.38
N GLN A 376 -31.30 -26.05 14.87
CA GLN A 376 -31.12 -27.38 14.30
C GLN A 376 -30.16 -27.35 13.11
N THR A 377 -29.42 -28.44 12.92
CA THR A 377 -28.39 -28.53 11.86
C THR A 377 -28.80 -29.56 10.83
N PHE A 378 -28.61 -29.21 9.57
CA PHE A 378 -28.88 -30.03 8.41
C PHE A 378 -27.62 -30.23 7.58
N ASP A 379 -27.45 -31.44 7.08
CA ASP A 379 -26.46 -31.78 6.07
C ASP A 379 -27.15 -31.79 4.70
N ILE A 380 -26.60 -31.07 3.73
CA ILE A 380 -27.16 -30.87 2.38
C ILE A 380 -26.46 -31.83 1.42
N PHE A 381 -27.27 -32.62 0.72
CA PHE A 381 -26.84 -33.66 -0.20
C PHE A 381 -27.28 -33.35 -1.64
N SER A 382 -26.37 -33.59 -2.58
CA SER A 382 -26.68 -33.79 -3.99
C SER A 382 -26.66 -35.28 -4.26
N GLU A 383 -27.82 -35.87 -4.55
CA GLU A 383 -28.00 -37.32 -4.59
C GLU A 383 -27.55 -38.01 -3.28
N SER A 384 -26.35 -38.59 -3.26
CA SER A 384 -25.74 -39.23 -2.08
C SER A 384 -24.51 -38.51 -1.57
N ASP A 385 -24.06 -37.46 -2.26
CA ASP A 385 -22.85 -36.72 -1.93
C ASP A 385 -23.16 -35.58 -0.98
N LEU A 386 -22.45 -35.56 0.15
CA LEU A 386 -22.53 -34.48 1.14
C LEU A 386 -21.82 -33.23 0.60
N ILE A 387 -22.59 -32.16 0.37
CA ILE A 387 -22.12 -30.91 -0.23
C ILE A 387 -21.81 -29.87 0.83
N ALA A 388 -22.71 -29.66 1.78
CA ALA A 388 -22.60 -28.59 2.77
C ALA A 388 -23.32 -28.94 4.08
N ARG A 389 -23.05 -28.16 5.13
CA ARG A 389 -23.77 -28.16 6.39
C ARG A 389 -24.36 -26.79 6.65
N ALA A 390 -25.61 -26.75 7.06
CA ALA A 390 -26.35 -25.52 7.31
C ALA A 390 -27.11 -25.58 8.64
N ARG A 391 -27.31 -24.42 9.27
CA ARG A 391 -28.02 -24.28 10.54
C ARG A 391 -29.28 -23.46 10.34
N VAL A 392 -30.40 -23.92 10.90
CA VAL A 392 -31.69 -23.21 10.85
C VAL A 392 -31.57 -21.88 11.59
N ILE A 393 -31.88 -20.78 10.90
CA ILE A 393 -31.85 -19.41 11.45
C ILE A 393 -33.25 -18.79 11.58
N SER A 394 -34.23 -19.29 10.83
CA SER A 394 -35.62 -18.82 10.85
C SER A 394 -36.55 -19.93 10.42
N VAL A 395 -37.72 -20.03 11.05
CA VAL A 395 -38.73 -21.05 10.79
C VAL A 395 -40.08 -20.39 10.58
N LYS A 396 -40.83 -20.86 9.57
CA LYS A 396 -42.25 -20.60 9.34
C LYS A 396 -43.02 -21.93 9.33
N ASP A 397 -44.33 -21.87 9.18
CA ASP A 397 -45.22 -23.04 9.24
C ASP A 397 -44.77 -24.19 8.33
N ASN A 398 -44.42 -23.91 7.07
CA ASN A 398 -44.08 -24.92 6.05
C ASN A 398 -42.74 -24.66 5.34
N GLU A 399 -41.92 -23.72 5.84
CA GLU A 399 -40.57 -23.48 5.30
C GLU A 399 -39.61 -23.06 6.43
N ALA A 400 -38.33 -23.38 6.26
CA ALA A 400 -37.28 -22.90 7.15
C ALA A 400 -36.11 -22.34 6.33
N ALA A 401 -35.50 -21.27 6.83
CA ALA A 401 -34.29 -20.69 6.26
C ALA A 401 -33.07 -21.15 7.08
N LEU A 402 -32.05 -21.61 6.37
CA LEU A 402 -30.81 -22.12 6.90
C LEU A 402 -29.65 -21.25 6.42
N ASN A 403 -28.69 -21.01 7.30
CA ASN A 403 -27.41 -20.40 6.96
C ASN A 403 -26.36 -21.49 6.78
N VAL A 404 -25.68 -21.53 5.63
CA VAL A 404 -24.61 -22.48 5.35
C VAL A 404 -23.41 -22.12 6.22
N ILE A 405 -22.96 -23.07 7.04
CA ILE A 405 -21.85 -22.87 7.98
C ILE A 405 -20.56 -23.53 7.49
N GLU A 406 -20.65 -24.53 6.60
CA GLU A 406 -19.49 -25.26 6.07
C GLU A 406 -19.82 -25.88 4.70
N TYR A 407 -18.90 -25.79 3.74
CA TYR A 407 -18.94 -26.52 2.48
C TYR A 407 -17.91 -27.66 2.51
N TYR A 408 -18.34 -28.85 2.14
CA TYR A 408 -17.47 -30.04 2.04
C TYR A 408 -16.99 -30.29 0.62
N GLN A 409 -17.68 -29.76 -0.40
CA GLN A 409 -17.34 -29.88 -1.82
C GLN A 409 -17.49 -28.53 -2.52
N ASP A 410 -16.69 -28.29 -3.57
CA ASP A 410 -16.81 -27.13 -4.48
C ASP A 410 -17.97 -27.32 -5.47
N HIS A 411 -19.17 -27.59 -4.95
CA HIS A 411 -20.40 -27.72 -5.71
C HIS A 411 -21.41 -26.68 -5.23
N TRP A 412 -22.05 -25.98 -6.18
CA TRP A 412 -23.13 -25.05 -5.90
C TRP A 412 -24.34 -25.81 -5.36
N ILE A 413 -25.03 -25.23 -4.37
CA ILE A 413 -26.28 -25.81 -3.84
C ILE A 413 -27.39 -25.42 -4.81
N GLU A 414 -28.13 -26.39 -5.33
CA GLU A 414 -29.23 -26.14 -6.25
C GLU A 414 -30.58 -26.50 -5.61
N THR A 415 -31.65 -25.90 -6.14
CA THR A 415 -33.02 -26.30 -5.80
C THR A 415 -33.23 -27.77 -6.12
N GLY A 416 -33.86 -28.51 -5.20
CA GLY A 416 -34.08 -29.96 -5.30
C GLY A 416 -33.05 -30.81 -4.56
N PHE A 417 -31.96 -30.20 -4.07
CA PHE A 417 -31.03 -30.88 -3.17
C PHE A 417 -31.74 -31.32 -1.89
N THR A 418 -31.15 -32.29 -1.20
CA THR A 418 -31.77 -32.96 -0.05
C THR A 418 -31.10 -32.52 1.24
N ALA A 419 -31.83 -31.85 2.13
CA ALA A 419 -31.35 -31.48 3.45
C ALA A 419 -31.78 -32.54 4.48
N ARG A 420 -30.84 -33.14 5.20
CA ARG A 420 -31.13 -34.15 6.23
C ARG A 420 -30.76 -33.65 7.62
N ARG A 421 -31.68 -33.76 8.58
CA ARG A 421 -31.48 -33.29 9.94
C ARG A 421 -30.55 -34.25 10.70
N LEU A 422 -29.50 -33.71 11.31
CA LEU A 422 -28.61 -34.50 12.16
C LEU A 422 -29.29 -34.75 13.51
N VAL A 423 -29.40 -36.02 13.94
CA VAL A 423 -29.82 -36.35 15.31
C VAL A 423 -28.71 -35.90 16.25
N GLN A 424 -29.02 -34.96 17.14
CA GLN A 424 -28.10 -34.45 18.17
C GLN A 424 -28.22 -35.22 19.47
#